data_AF-A0A940VMZ5-F1
#
_entry.id   AF-A0A940VMZ5-F1
#
_cell.length_a   1.000
_cell.length_b   1.000
_cell.length_c   1.000
_cell.angle_alpha   90.00
_cell.angle_beta   90.00
_cell.angle_gamma   90.00
#
_symmetry.space_group_name_H-M   'P 1'
#
loop_
_entity.id
_entity.type
_entity.pdbx_description
1 polymer ?
#
loop_
_entity_poly.entity_id
_entity_poly.type
_entity_poly.pdbx_seq_one_letter_code
_entity_poly.pdbx_strand_id
1 'polypeptide(L)' 'MYLDKERAEKAMTDFEEGYYYAKQRNEELVEKSTLSELLELAEVFNEVVGENAELARGMAAYYIEMARGSE' A
#
# COMPACT_ATOMS: atom_id res chain seq x y z
N MET A 1 38.37 5.27 -10.19
CA MET A 1 38.03 4.44 -9.03
C MET A 1 36.69 4.96 -8.52
N TYR A 2 35.65 4.17 -8.77
CA TYR A 2 34.26 4.25 -8.31
C TYR A 2 33.36 5.39 -8.79
N LEU A 3 32.64 5.05 -9.87
CA LEU A 3 31.26 5.43 -10.16
C LEU A 3 30.29 4.99 -9.03
N ASP A 4 30.55 5.35 -7.77
CA ASP A 4 29.65 5.03 -6.65
C ASP A 4 28.86 6.27 -6.21
N LYS A 5 28.33 7.01 -7.19
CA LYS A 5 27.31 8.05 -6.98
C LYS A 5 26.01 7.75 -7.74
N GLU A 6 25.92 6.61 -8.41
CA GLU A 6 24.70 6.14 -9.05
C GLU A 6 24.06 5.08 -8.15
N ARG A 7 22.82 5.37 -7.74
CA ARG A 7 21.98 4.59 -6.82
C ARG A 7 22.35 4.75 -5.35
N ALA A 8 22.16 5.97 -4.84
CA ALA A 8 21.33 6.03 -3.64
C ALA A 8 19.98 5.42 -4.04
N GLU A 9 19.80 4.11 -3.84
CA GLU A 9 18.49 3.48 -3.87
C GLU A 9 17.63 4.35 -2.96
N LYS A 10 16.67 5.05 -3.56
CA LYS A 10 15.81 5.97 -2.83
C LYS A 10 15.07 5.10 -1.81
N ALA A 11 15.50 5.17 -0.54
CA ALA A 11 14.86 4.40 0.52
C ALA A 11 13.37 4.75 0.49
N MET A 12 12.54 3.74 0.32
CA MET A 12 11.10 3.92 0.29
C MET A 12 10.64 4.39 1.67
N THR A 13 9.66 5.29 1.69
CA THR A 13 8.96 5.64 2.93
C THR A 13 8.10 4.47 3.40
N ASP A 14 7.79 4.40 4.70
CA ASP A 14 6.90 3.37 5.26
C ASP A 14 5.56 3.31 4.51
N PHE A 15 5.03 4.47 4.11
CA PHE A 15 3.84 4.57 3.29
C PHE A 15 4.01 3.89 1.91
N GLU A 16 5.08 4.22 1.19
CA GLU A 16 5.37 3.60 -0.11
C GLU A 16 5.55 2.09 0.07
N GLU A 17 6.29 1.66 1.09
CA GLU A 17 6.47 0.24 1.40
C GLU A 17 5.14 -0.47 1.62
N GLY A 18 4.25 0.10 2.44
CA GLY A 18 2.92 -0.45 2.68
C GLY A 18 2.09 -0.55 1.40
N TYR A 19 2.05 0.50 0.59
CA TYR A 19 1.31 0.52 -0.66
C TYR A 19 1.80 -0.56 -1.62
N TYR A 20 3.12 -0.64 -1.86
CA TYR A 20 3.68 -1.61 -2.79
C TYR A 20 3.59 -3.04 -2.25
N TYR A 21 3.70 -3.23 -0.93
CA TYR A 21 3.47 -4.52 -0.30
C TYR A 21 2.04 -5.01 -0.54
N ALA A 22 1.04 -4.16 -0.27
CA ALA A 22 -0.36 -4.51 -0.50
C ALA A 22 -0.63 -4.81 -1.98
N LYS A 23 -0.06 -3.99 -2.87
CA LYS A 23 -0.16 -4.21 -4.32
C LYS A 23 0.41 -5.56 -4.75
N GLN A 24 1.62 -5.92 -4.34
CA GLN A 24 2.26 -7.17 -4.75
C GLN A 24 1.60 -8.41 -4.14
N ARG A 25 1.10 -8.31 -2.90
CA ARG A 25 0.59 -9.47 -2.16
C ARG A 25 -0.89 -9.72 -2.36
N ASN A 26 -1.66 -8.67 -2.63
CA ASN A 26 -3.12 -8.74 -2.58
C ASN A 26 -3.78 -8.45 -3.92
N GLU A 27 -3.04 -8.34 -5.03
CA GLU A 27 -3.59 -8.13 -6.37
C GLU A 27 -4.72 -9.15 -6.69
N GLU A 28 -4.45 -10.44 -6.49
CA GLU A 28 -5.44 -11.50 -6.73
C GLU A 28 -6.64 -11.45 -5.76
N LEU A 29 -6.43 -10.99 -4.52
CA LEU A 29 -7.50 -10.79 -3.56
C LEU A 29 -8.42 -9.64 -3.99
N VAL A 30 -7.81 -8.55 -4.45
CA VAL A 30 -8.52 -7.36 -4.92
C VAL A 30 -9.41 -7.69 -6.11
N GLU A 31 -8.91 -8.45 -7.09
CA GLU A 31 -9.68 -8.84 -8.28
C GLU A 31 -10.95 -9.63 -7.96
N LYS A 32 -10.99 -10.32 -6.83
CA LYS A 32 -12.12 -11.14 -6.38
C LYS A 32 -13.01 -10.44 -5.36
N SER A 33 -12.58 -9.27 -4.89
CA SER A 33 -13.28 -8.52 -3.85
C SER A 33 -14.27 -7.54 -4.48
N THR A 34 -15.36 -7.31 -3.78
CA THR A 34 -16.31 -6.24 -4.10
C THR A 34 -15.77 -4.89 -3.63
N LEU A 35 -16.31 -3.81 -4.20
CA LEU A 35 -16.01 -2.44 -3.77
C LEU A 35 -16.20 -2.25 -2.25
N SER A 36 -17.28 -2.81 -1.67
CA SER A 36 -17.54 -2.68 -0.23
C SER A 36 -16.47 -3.37 0.61
N GLU A 37 -16.05 -4.58 0.22
CA GLU A 37 -15.01 -5.34 0.94
C GLU A 37 -13.65 -4.62 0.89
N LEU A 38 -13.32 -4.00 -0.24
CA LEU A 38 -12.08 -3.21 -0.37
C LEU A 38 -12.10 -1.97 0.52
N LEU A 39 -13.24 -1.29 0.62
CA LEU A 39 -13.38 -0.12 1.50
C LEU A 39 -13.34 -0.51 2.98
N GLU A 40 -14.03 -1.58 3.38
CA GLU A 40 -13.97 -2.11 4.75
C GLU A 40 -12.53 -2.49 5.13
N LEU A 41 -11.80 -3.14 4.23
CA LEU A 41 -10.40 -3.49 4.46
C LEU A 41 -9.52 -2.24 4.62
N ALA A 42 -9.75 -1.21 3.81
CA ALA A 42 -9.03 0.06 3.94
C ALA A 42 -9.32 0.76 5.28
N GLU A 43 -10.56 0.71 5.77
CA GLU A 43 -10.92 1.25 7.09
C GLU A 43 -10.15 0.57 8.21
N VAL A 44 -10.08 -0.77 8.20
CA VAL A 44 -9.31 -1.54 9.20
C VAL A 44 -7.84 -1.12 9.24
N PHE A 45 -7.20 -0.92 8.08
CA PHE A 45 -5.81 -0.46 8.05
C PHE A 45 -5.64 0.99 8.50
N ASN A 46 -6.64 1.86 8.28
CA ASN A 46 -6.60 3.24 8.75
C ASN A 46 -6.78 3.38 10.28
N GLU A 47 -7.31 2.35 10.96
CA GLU A 47 -7.41 2.32 12.42
C GLU A 47 -6.08 2.00 13.11
N VAL A 48 -5.07 1.54 12.37
CA VAL A 48 -3.74 1.21 12.94
C VAL A 48 -3.04 2.47 13.41
N VAL A 49 -2.57 2.44 14.66
CA VAL A 49 -1.83 3.53 15.31
C VAL A 49 -0.44 3.09 15.75
N GLY A 50 0.43 4.06 16.03
CA GLY A 50 1.81 3.81 16.49
C GLY A 50 2.80 3.69 15.33
N GLU A 51 3.87 2.93 15.54
CA GLU A 51 5.03 2.88 14.64
C GLU A 51 4.69 2.36 13.24
N ASN A 52 3.65 1.54 13.10
CA ASN A 52 3.22 0.99 11.82
C ASN A 52 2.10 1.78 11.13
N ALA A 53 1.72 2.96 11.67
CA ALA A 53 0.58 3.71 11.16
C ALA A 53 0.78 4.14 9.69
N GLU A 54 1.95 4.66 9.34
CA GLU A 54 2.23 5.11 7.96
C GLU A 54 2.26 3.94 6.97
N LEU A 55 2.81 2.80 7.37
CA LEU A 55 2.79 1.58 6.56
C LEU A 55 1.36 1.09 6.32
N ALA A 56 0.53 1.06 7.38
CA ALA A 56 -0.87 0.69 7.26
C ALA A 56 -1.67 1.67 6.38
N ARG A 57 -1.43 2.98 6.48
CA ARG A 57 -2.02 3.98 5.57
C ARG A 57 -1.64 3.72 4.11
N GLY A 58 -0.41 3.31 3.84
CA GLY A 58 0.04 2.90 2.51
C GLY A 58 -0.78 1.75 1.95
N MET A 59 -0.99 0.71 2.76
CA MET A 59 -1.85 -0.43 2.40
C MET A 59 -3.29 0.00 2.17
N ALA A 60 -3.86 0.81 3.06
CA ALA A 60 -5.21 1.34 2.94
C ALA A 60 -5.41 2.14 1.64
N ALA A 61 -4.43 2.97 1.28
CA ALA A 61 -4.47 3.77 0.06
C ALA A 61 -4.56 2.91 -1.20
N TYR A 62 -3.85 1.78 -1.24
CA TYR A 62 -3.96 0.82 -2.35
C TYR A 62 -5.38 0.27 -2.49
N TYR A 63 -5.99 -0.20 -1.41
CA TYR A 63 -7.36 -0.75 -1.48
C TYR A 63 -8.40 0.31 -1.89
N ILE A 64 -8.26 1.55 -1.40
CA ILE A 64 -9.14 2.66 -1.82
C ILE A 64 -8.98 2.96 -3.32
N GLU A 65 -7.75 2.95 -3.84
CA GLU A 65 -7.50 3.14 -5.26
C GLU A 65 -8.18 2.07 -6.10
N MET A 66 -8.07 0.80 -5.70
CA MET A 66 -8.69 -0.32 -6.40
C MET A 66 -10.22 -0.27 -6.32
N ALA A 67 -10.78 0.14 -5.19
CA ALA A 67 -12.21 0.35 -5.05
C ALA A 67 -12.73 1.43 -6.02
N ARG A 68 -12.00 2.54 -6.18
CA ARG A 68 -12.35 3.64 -7.10
C ARG A 68 -12.12 3.31 -8.57
N GLY A 69 -11.20 2.41 -8.88
CA GLY A 69 -10.96 1.93 -10.25
C GLY A 69 -11.98 0.90 -10.73
N SER A 70 -12.90 0.46 -9.87
CA SER A 70 -13.91 -0.56 -10.15
C SER A 70 -15.30 0.00 -10.50
N GLU A 71 -15.43 1.33 -10.63
CA GLU A 71 -16.61 2.04 -11.17
C GLU A 71 -16.58 2.12 -12.71
#